data_AF-A0A1D9P571-F1
#
_entry.id   AF-A0A1D9P571-F1
#
_cell.length_a   1.000
_cell.length_b   1.000
_cell.length_c   1.000
_cell.angle_alpha   90.00
_cell.angle_beta   90.00
_cell.angle_gamma   90.00
#
_symmetry.space_group_name_H-M   'P 1'
#
loop_
_entity.id
_entity.type
_entity.pdbx_description
1 polymer ?
#
loop_
_entity_poly.entity_id
_entity_poly.type
_entity_poly.pdbx_seq_one_letter_code
_entity_poly.pdbx_strand_id
1 'polypeptide(L)' 'MLNNKVVTMDESGEMAGFAEFLAGIFAKYADDVKLEDLPDPDAFLTQKEIKKQYRVYIREVQKLLNEKDNNSIEYTFA' A
#
# COMPACT_ATOMS: atom_id res chain seq x y z
N MET A 1 30.54 24.94 14.13
CA MET A 1 30.44 23.65 14.83
C MET A 1 29.02 23.13 14.59
N LEU A 2 28.87 21.98 13.94
CA LEU A 2 27.55 21.36 13.75
C LEU A 2 27.06 20.90 15.13
N ASN A 3 25.98 21.51 15.62
CA ASN A 3 25.29 21.05 16.81
C ASN A 3 24.56 19.74 16.49
N ASN A 4 25.28 18.62 16.54
CA ASN A 4 24.66 17.30 16.49
C ASN A 4 23.84 17.14 17.78
N LYS A 5 22.54 17.41 17.67
CA LYS A 5 21.58 17.15 18.74
C LYS A 5 21.45 15.64 18.86
N VAL A 6 22.24 15.03 19.74
CA VAL A 6 22.07 13.62 20.12
C VAL A 6 20.74 13.55 20.86
N VAL A 7 19.72 13.05 20.17
CA VAL A 7 18.42 12.76 20.78
C VAL A 7 18.60 11.43 21.51
N THR A 8 18.84 11.50 22.82
CA THR A 8 18.75 10.33 23.70
C THR A 8 17.26 9.99 23.81
N MET A 9 16.83 8.89 23.20
CA MET A 9 15.47 8.37 23.39
C MET A 9 15.41 7.67 24.75
N ASP A 10 14.48 8.10 25.62
CA ASP A 10 14.18 7.38 26.85
C ASP A 10 13.63 5.99 26.52
N GLU A 11 14.17 4.97 27.18
CA GLU A 11 13.85 3.54 26.96
C GLU A 11 12.41 3.17 27.34
N SER A 12 11.64 4.07 27.94
CA SER A 12 10.30 3.82 28.49
C SER A 12 9.15 4.48 27.74
N GLY A 13 9.41 5.07 26.56
CA GLY A 13 8.39 5.75 25.76
C GLY A 13 7.62 4.84 24.79
N GLU A 14 6.47 5.31 24.32
CA GLU A 14 5.72 4.68 23.21
C GLU A 14 6.60 4.42 21.97
N MET A 15 7.63 5.24 21.78
CA MET A 15 8.64 5.09 20.72
C MET A 15 9.57 3.90 20.94
N ALA A 16 9.90 3.55 22.19
CA ALA A 16 10.66 2.35 22.50
C ALA A 16 9.82 1.09 22.21
N GLY A 17 8.54 1.09 22.60
CA GLY A 17 7.60 0.01 22.24
C GLY A 17 7.39 -0.13 20.73
N PHE A 18 7.36 0.99 20.00
CA PHE A 18 7.30 0.96 18.53
C PHE A 18 8.60 0.42 17.91
N ALA A 19 9.77 0.77 18.46
CA ALA A 19 11.05 0.24 18.01
C ALA A 19 11.15 -1.27 18.25
N GLU A 20 10.70 -1.75 19.41
CA GLU A 20 10.68 -3.17 19.76
C GLU A 20 9.71 -3.96 18.85
N PHE A 21 8.55 -3.39 18.54
CA PHE A 21 7.62 -3.95 17.56
C PHE A 21 8.25 -4.07 16.16
N LEU A 22 8.87 -3.01 15.65
CA LEU A 22 9.54 -3.04 14.35
C LEU A 22 10.72 -4.01 14.33
N ALA A 23 11.51 -4.06 15.42
CA ALA A 23 12.60 -5.02 15.55
C ALA A 23 12.10 -6.46 15.50
N GLY A 24 10.97 -6.78 16.15
CA GLY A 24 10.34 -8.09 16.07
C GLY A 24 9.85 -8.46 14.66
N ILE A 25 9.30 -7.49 13.92
CA ILE A 25 8.92 -7.68 12.52
C ILE A 25 10.16 -7.93 11.66
N PHE A 26 11.21 -7.12 11.80
CA PHE A 26 12.43 -7.29 11.03
C PHE A 26 13.10 -8.62 11.36
N ALA A 27 13.24 -8.98 12.64
CA ALA A 27 13.82 -10.26 13.06
C ALA A 27 13.04 -11.47 12.49
N LYS A 28 11.70 -11.38 12.44
CA LYS A 28 10.87 -12.46 11.89
C LYS A 28 11.11 -12.71 10.40
N TYR A 29 11.39 -11.67 9.62
CA TYR A 29 11.56 -11.79 8.17
C TYR A 29 13.03 -11.72 7.72
N ALA A 30 13.97 -11.44 8.63
CA ALA A 30 15.39 -11.28 8.32
C ALA A 30 16.02 -12.58 7.79
N ASP A 31 15.60 -13.73 8.30
CA ASP A 31 16.11 -15.03 7.86
C ASP A 31 15.39 -15.53 6.58
N ASP A 32 14.14 -15.09 6.38
CA ASP A 32 13.28 -15.56 5.29
C ASP A 32 13.37 -14.70 4.02
N VAL A 33 13.82 -13.44 4.13
CA VAL A 33 13.85 -12.47 3.02
C VAL A 33 15.22 -11.83 2.95
N LYS A 34 16.01 -12.22 1.96
CA LYS A 34 17.29 -11.55 1.68
C LYS A 34 17.03 -10.25 0.94
N LEU A 35 18.00 -9.34 1.01
CA LEU A 35 17.98 -8.10 0.24
C LEU A 35 17.86 -8.37 -1.27
N GLU A 36 18.44 -9.48 -1.72
CA GLU A 36 18.38 -9.98 -3.11
C GLU A 36 16.98 -10.44 -3.54
N ASP A 37 16.14 -10.84 -2.58
CA ASP A 37 14.77 -11.32 -2.83
C ASP A 37 13.76 -10.16 -2.93
N LEU A 38 14.18 -8.94 -2.59
CA LEU A 38 13.32 -7.78 -2.68
C LEU A 38 13.05 -7.41 -4.15
N PRO A 39 11.80 -7.08 -4.50
CA PRO A 39 11.49 -6.61 -5.83
C PRO A 39 12.23 -5.28 -6.06
N ASP A 40 12.65 -5.07 -7.30
CA ASP A 40 13.18 -3.77 -7.73
C ASP A 40 12.22 -2.64 -7.28
N PRO A 41 12.68 -1.66 -6.49
CA PRO A 41 11.80 -0.67 -5.87
C PRO A 41 10.98 0.11 -6.89
N ASP A 42 11.60 0.49 -8.01
CA ASP A 42 10.95 1.29 -9.06
C ASP A 42 9.91 0.44 -9.80
N ALA A 43 10.25 -0.80 -10.12
CA ALA A 43 9.33 -1.75 -10.72
C ALA A 43 8.14 -2.05 -9.79
N PHE A 44 8.39 -2.22 -8.49
CA PHE A 44 7.35 -2.46 -7.48
C PHE A 44 6.40 -1.27 -7.37
N LEU A 45 6.92 -0.05 -7.25
CA LEU A 45 6.11 1.18 -7.17
C LEU A 45 5.28 1.37 -8.44
N THR A 46 5.87 1.13 -9.60
CA THR A 46 5.18 1.21 -10.89
C THR A 46 4.04 0.20 -10.97
N GLN A 47 4.29 -1.07 -10.63
CA GLN A 47 3.25 -2.10 -10.61
C GLN A 47 2.13 -1.79 -9.61
N LYS A 48 2.48 -1.25 -8.44
CA LYS A 48 1.51 -0.84 -7.42
C LYS A 48 0.57 0.24 -7.94
N GLU A 49 1.11 1.24 -8.64
CA GLU A 49 0.29 2.32 -9.21
C GLU A 49 -0.58 1.81 -10.36
N ILE A 50 -0.04 0.97 -11.26
CA ILE A 50 -0.83 0.32 -12.32
C ILE A 50 -2.00 -0.47 -11.73
N LYS A 51 -1.77 -1.29 -10.70
CA LYS A 51 -2.84 -2.06 -10.03
C LYS A 51 -3.89 -1.16 -9.37
N LYS A 52 -3.48 0.02 -8.87
CA LYS A 52 -4.41 1.01 -8.31
C LYS A 52 -5.30 1.59 -9.41
N GLN A 53 -4.70 2.04 -10.51
CA GLN A 53 -5.43 2.60 -11.65
C GLN A 53 -6.36 1.58 -12.30
N TYR A 54 -5.90 0.33 -12.48
CA TYR A 54 -6.72 -0.74 -13.05
C TYR A 54 -7.99 -1.01 -12.22
N ARG A 55 -7.88 -1.00 -10.88
CA ARG A 55 -9.06 -1.16 -10.01
C ARG A 55 -10.06 -0.01 -10.14
N VAL A 56 -9.57 1.21 -10.33
CA VAL A 56 -10.44 2.38 -10.58
C VAL A 56 -11.16 2.20 -11.91
N TYR A 57 -10.41 1.89 -12.97
CA TYR A 57 -10.95 1.64 -14.31
C TYR A 57 -12.05 0.58 -14.30
N ILE A 58 -11.82 -0.59 -13.68
CA ILE A 58 -12.82 -1.66 -13.62
C ILE A 58 -14.11 -1.20 -12.91
N ARG A 59 -14.01 -0.41 -11.84
CA ARG A 59 -15.18 0.13 -11.15
C ARG A 59 -15.96 1.11 -12.04
N GLU A 60 -15.27 1.94 -12.81
CA GLU A 60 -15.91 2.87 -13.75
C GLU A 60 -16.60 2.14 -14.89
N VAL A 61 -15.97 1.13 -15.48
CA VAL A 61 -16.57 0.28 -16.51
C VAL A 61 -17.83 -0.41 -15.97
N GLN A 62 -17.79 -0.94 -14.75
CA GLN A 62 -18.96 -1.57 -14.13
C GLN A 62 -20.11 -0.59 -13.92
N LYS A 63 -19.84 0.66 -13.52
CA LYS A 63 -20.87 1.70 -13.42
C LYS A 63 -21.54 1.96 -14.77
N LEU A 64 -20.75 2.14 -15.82
CA LEU A 64 -21.26 2.41 -17.17
C LEU A 64 -22.11 1.25 -17.72
N LEU A 65 -21.72 0.01 -17.43
CA LEU A 65 -22.51 -1.17 -17.81
C LEU A 65 -23.85 -1.21 -17.06
N ASN A 66 -23.84 -0.99 -15.75
CA ASN A 66 -25.06 -0.97 -14.96
C ASN A 66 -26.01 0.18 -15.36
N GLU A 67 -25.48 1.34 -15.73
CA GLU A 67 -26.26 2.47 -16.26
C GLU A 67 -26.90 2.13 -17.62
N LYS A 68 -26.17 1.46 -18.51
CA LYS A 68 -26.71 0.97 -19.79
C LYS A 68 -27.82 -0.06 -19.60
N ASP A 69 -27.64 -1.00 -18.68
CA ASP A 69 -28.64 -2.03 -18.41
C ASP A 69 -29.92 -1.41 -17.86
N ASN A 70 -29.82 -0.47 -16.93
CA ASN A 70 -30.97 0.27 -16.39
C ASN A 70 -31.70 1.08 -17.46
N ASN A 71 -30.97 1.80 -18.34
CA ASN A 71 -31.60 2.54 -19.43
C ASN A 71 -32.26 1.62 -20.46
N SER A 72 -31.71 0.42 -20.71
CA SER A 72 -32.30 -0.52 -21.69
C SER A 72 -33.65 -1.09 -21.25
N ILE A 73 -33.89 -1.21 -19.94
CA ILE A 73 -35.15 -1.70 -19.36
C ILE A 73 -36.28 -0.68 -19.53
N GLU A 74 -35.97 0.63 -19.50
CA GLU A 74 -36.97 1.70 -19.67
C GLU A 74 -37.59 1.75 -21.07
N TYR A 75 -36.89 1.27 -22.11
CA TYR A 75 -37.39 1.30 -23.50
C TYR A 75 -38.13 0.04 -23.96
N THR A 76 -38.20 -1.02 -23.13
CA THR A 76 -38.86 -2.29 -23.49
C THR A 76 -40.34 -2.39 -23.12
N PHE A 77 -40.95 -1.32 -22.59
CA PHE A 77 -42.38 -1.28 -22.24
C PHE A 77 -43.03 0.02 -22.73
N ALA A 78 -43.23 0.15 -24.05
CA ALA A 78 -44.10 1.16 -24.66
C ALA A 78 -44.85 0.55 -25.84
#